data_AF-A0A0W7WYM8-F1
#
_entry.id   AF-A0A0W7WYM8-F1
#
_cell.length_a   1.000
_cell.length_b   1.000
_cell.length_c   1.000
_cell.angle_alpha   90.00
_cell.angle_beta   90.00
_cell.angle_gamma   90.00
#
_symmetry.space_group_name_H-M   'P 1'
#
loop_
_entity.id
_entity.type
_entity.pdbx_description
1 polymer ?
#
loop_
_entity_poly.entity_id
_entity_poly.type
_entity_poly.pdbx_seq_one_letter_code
_entity_poly.pdbx_strand_id
1 'polypeptide(L)'
;MSIRKLAAVLSRVLWLVFLVQAIAGIFVDMPYDYWLGWLPAVAAVALGLLPGRAARQQIATAPRAAVEVEAPVTGRWSALNSPADKVPSHGTHGLAQTYAIDVTAEGAEPGEGAEPGEGARPGFAWLWPIARRPRAFPSFGAPLLAVGEATVVHAEDGQRDHFSRNSLAGLLYFFLVEGTVRGLSPARRVVGNTVVLDLGDETYAMYAHVKRGSLAVRAGDRVHAGQVIAHCGNSGNSTEPHVHFQLMDGPDLNTAKGVPFHWRGIGVPANRETFTALPAETAIRHQKVF
;
A
#
# COMPACT_ATOMS: atom_id res chain seq x y z
N MET A 1 -24.84 -7.28 2.90
CA MET A 1 -23.62 -6.53 3.26
C MET A 1 -22.96 -7.23 4.44
N SER A 2 -21.65 -7.51 4.44
CA SER A 2 -21.01 -8.23 5.55
C SER A 2 -21.02 -7.40 6.84
N ILE A 3 -21.05 -8.06 8.01
CA ILE A 3 -21.02 -7.40 9.33
C ILE A 3 -19.81 -6.45 9.45
N ARG A 4 -18.66 -6.83 8.89
CA ARG A 4 -17.45 -6.01 8.87
C ARG A 4 -17.62 -4.74 8.04
N LYS A 5 -18.25 -4.85 6.87
CA LYS A 5 -18.54 -3.70 6.01
C LYS A 5 -19.55 -2.75 6.69
N LEU A 6 -20.55 -3.29 7.38
CA LEU A 6 -21.47 -2.50 8.21
C LEU A 6 -20.74 -1.77 9.34
N ALA A 7 -19.85 -2.45 10.06
CA ALA A 7 -19.05 -1.84 11.13
C ALA A 7 -18.13 -0.72 10.60
N ALA A 8 -17.49 -0.91 9.44
CA ALA A 8 -16.66 0.11 8.81
C ALA A 8 -17.46 1.33 8.34
N VAL A 9 -18.66 1.11 7.79
CA VAL A 9 -19.58 2.21 7.42
C VAL A 9 -20.05 2.94 8.67
N LEU A 10 -20.46 2.21 9.71
CA LEU A 10 -20.93 2.79 10.97
C LEU A 10 -19.84 3.64 11.66
N SER A 11 -18.60 3.14 11.72
CA SER A 11 -17.47 3.90 12.28
C SER A 11 -17.26 5.24 11.56
N ARG A 12 -17.37 5.28 10.23
CA ARG A 12 -17.28 6.53 9.45
C ARG A 12 -18.44 7.48 9.73
N VAL A 13 -19.66 6.96 9.83
CA VAL A 13 -20.84 7.77 10.19
C VAL A 13 -20.68 8.37 11.59
N LEU A 14 -20.20 7.60 12.55
CA LEU A 14 -19.96 8.08 13.92
C LEU A 14 -18.90 9.19 13.98
N TRP A 15 -17.82 9.09 13.21
CA TRP A 15 -16.84 10.19 13.08
C TRP A 15 -17.44 11.43 12.44
N LEU A 16 -18.29 11.27 11.41
CA LEU A 16 -18.98 12.40 10.77
C LEU A 16 -19.93 13.09 11.75
N VAL A 17 -20.72 12.30 12.51
CA VAL A 17 -21.62 12.82 13.55
C VAL A 17 -20.82 13.60 14.59
N PHE A 18 -19.71 13.05 15.09
CA PHE A 18 -18.82 13.73 16.03
C PHE A 18 -18.32 15.07 15.48
N LEU A 19 -17.82 15.10 14.23
CA LEU A 19 -17.28 16.31 13.63
C LEU A 19 -18.34 17.39 13.41
N VAL A 20 -19.51 17.02 12.88
CA VAL A 20 -20.64 17.94 12.67
C VAL A 20 -21.06 18.53 14.01
N GLN A 21 -21.16 17.70 15.04
CA GLN A 21 -21.49 18.13 16.38
C GLN A 21 -20.42 19.05 16.98
N ALA A 22 -19.14 18.69 16.87
CA ALA A 22 -18.04 19.48 17.42
C ALA A 22 -17.99 20.88 16.77
N ILE A 23 -18.27 20.96 15.46
CA ILE A 23 -18.39 22.23 14.75
C ILE A 23 -19.64 22.99 15.21
N ALA A 24 -20.80 22.33 15.29
CA ALA A 24 -22.03 22.97 15.75
C ALA A 24 -21.88 23.56 17.16
N GLY A 25 -21.24 22.83 18.07
CA GLY A 25 -20.95 23.28 19.44
C GLY A 25 -20.05 24.50 19.56
N ILE A 26 -19.40 24.96 18.48
CA ILE A 26 -18.69 26.24 18.44
C ILE A 26 -19.66 27.42 18.29
N PHE A 27 -20.79 27.20 17.60
CA PHE A 27 -21.73 28.25 17.22
C PHE A 27 -23.03 28.23 18.03
N VAL A 28 -23.41 27.07 18.56
CA VAL A 28 -24.65 26.88 19.31
C VAL A 28 -24.44 26.02 20.56
N ASP A 29 -25.22 26.29 21.60
CA ASP A 29 -25.27 25.42 22.77
C ASP A 29 -25.99 24.12 22.42
N MET A 30 -25.34 22.98 22.69
CA MET A 30 -25.92 21.68 22.40
C MET A 30 -26.95 21.30 23.49
N PRO A 31 -28.05 20.61 23.15
CA PRO A 31 -29.12 20.27 24.09
C PRO A 31 -28.76 19.11 25.05
N TYR A 32 -27.47 18.88 25.28
CA TYR A 32 -26.93 17.82 26.13
C TYR A 32 -25.52 18.20 26.61
N ASP A 33 -25.03 17.49 27.64
CA ASP A 33 -23.71 17.72 28.20
C ASP A 33 -22.58 17.51 27.18
N TYR A 34 -21.55 18.36 27.27
CA TYR A 34 -20.38 18.33 26.38
C TYR A 34 -19.76 16.93 26.24
N TRP A 35 -19.65 16.17 27.34
CA TRP A 35 -19.03 14.85 27.34
C TRP A 35 -19.83 13.82 26.51
N LEU A 36 -21.16 13.93 26.44
CA LEU A 36 -22.00 13.04 25.62
C LEU A 36 -21.67 13.19 24.14
N GLY A 37 -21.17 14.37 23.74
CA GLY A 37 -20.69 14.61 22.40
C GLY A 37 -19.48 13.83 21.96
N TRP A 38 -18.73 13.25 22.91
CA TRP A 38 -17.60 12.40 22.60
C TRP A 38 -18.00 10.94 22.37
N LEU A 39 -19.23 10.54 22.73
CA LEU A 39 -19.67 9.15 22.59
C LEU A 39 -19.57 8.62 21.14
N PRO A 40 -19.93 9.36 20.08
CA PRO A 40 -19.74 8.89 18.71
C PRO A 40 -18.26 8.64 18.38
N ALA A 41 -17.34 9.52 18.81
CA ALA A 41 -15.90 9.32 18.61
C ALA A 41 -15.38 8.10 19.37
N VAL A 42 -15.77 7.92 20.64
CA VAL A 42 -15.38 6.74 21.44
C VAL A 42 -15.89 5.45 20.80
N ALA A 43 -17.15 5.42 20.36
CA ALA A 43 -17.72 4.28 19.66
C ALA A 43 -17.01 4.00 18.33
N ALA A 44 -16.65 5.05 17.57
CA ALA A 44 -15.91 4.92 16.33
C ALA A 44 -14.49 4.34 16.55
N VAL A 45 -13.80 4.78 17.61
CA VAL A 45 -12.50 4.22 18.04
C VAL A 45 -12.65 2.77 18.46
N ALA A 46 -13.64 2.44 19.29
CA ALA A 46 -13.89 1.06 19.72
C ALA A 46 -14.14 0.12 18.52
N LEU A 47 -14.99 0.55 17.57
CA LEU A 47 -15.23 -0.19 16.32
C LEU A 47 -13.97 -0.32 15.46
N GLY A 48 -13.06 0.66 15.48
CA GLY A 48 -11.78 0.62 14.77
C GLY A 48 -10.76 -0.36 15.38
N LEU A 49 -10.83 -0.61 16.69
CA LEU A 49 -9.91 -1.52 17.40
C LEU A 49 -10.29 -3.00 17.26
N LEU A 50 -11.58 -3.31 17.09
CA LEU A 50 -12.09 -4.69 17.03
C LEU A 50 -11.51 -5.52 15.86
N PRO A 51 -11.42 -5.00 14.61
CA PRO A 51 -10.84 -5.74 13.49
C PRO A 51 -9.36 -6.12 13.72
N GLY A 52 -8.59 -5.23 14.34
CA GLY A 52 -7.18 -5.48 14.66
C GLY A 52 -7.00 -6.63 15.65
N ARG A 53 -7.85 -6.73 16.68
CA ARG A 53 -7.83 -7.86 17.62
C ARG A 53 -8.23 -9.18 16.95
N ALA A 54 -9.29 -9.15 16.14
CA ALA A 54 -9.76 -10.35 15.44
C ALA A 54 -8.73 -10.86 14.42
N ALA A 55 -8.08 -9.96 13.67
CA ALA A 55 -7.01 -10.32 12.75
C ALA A 55 -5.82 -10.95 13.48
N ARG A 56 -5.38 -10.38 14.61
CA ARG A 56 -4.33 -10.96 15.47
C ARG A 56 -4.69 -12.35 15.97
N GLN A 57 -5.90 -12.52 16.49
CA GLN A 57 -6.37 -13.82 16.96
C GLN A 57 -6.38 -14.85 15.83
N GLN A 58 -6.91 -14.50 14.66
CA GLN A 58 -6.96 -15.43 13.54
C GLN A 58 -5.57 -15.85 13.05
N ILE A 59 -4.62 -14.90 12.93
CA ILE A 59 -3.23 -15.22 12.57
C ILE A 59 -2.63 -16.21 13.56
N ALA A 60 -2.92 -16.05 14.86
CA ALA A 60 -2.45 -16.95 15.90
C ALA A 60 -3.11 -18.33 15.86
N THR A 61 -4.41 -18.42 15.52
CA THR A 61 -5.18 -19.67 15.61
C THR A 61 -5.27 -20.46 14.32
N ALA A 62 -5.10 -19.82 13.15
CA ALA A 62 -5.24 -20.43 11.84
C ALA A 62 -4.28 -19.79 10.82
N PRO A 63 -2.97 -19.99 10.97
CA PRO A 63 -1.98 -19.46 10.04
C PRO A 63 -2.18 -20.05 8.64
N ARG A 64 -2.25 -19.19 7.62
CA ARG A 64 -2.26 -19.60 6.21
C ARG A 64 -0.82 -19.81 5.75
N ALA A 65 -0.58 -20.82 4.91
CA ALA A 65 0.73 -21.02 4.30
C ALA A 65 1.07 -19.85 3.36
N ALA A 66 2.37 -19.54 3.24
CA ALA A 66 2.84 -18.53 2.31
C ALA A 66 2.56 -18.96 0.86
N VAL A 67 2.01 -18.04 0.06
CA VAL A 67 1.76 -18.26 -1.36
C VAL A 67 2.97 -17.80 -2.16
N GLU A 68 3.49 -18.68 -3.01
CA GLU A 68 4.56 -18.33 -3.96
C GLU A 68 3.98 -17.58 -5.16
N VAL A 69 4.53 -16.41 -5.47
CA VAL A 69 4.17 -15.62 -6.66
C VAL A 69 5.43 -15.03 -7.31
N GLU A 70 5.34 -14.52 -8.54
CA GLU A 70 6.45 -13.80 -9.16
C GLU A 70 6.68 -12.43 -8.51
N ALA A 71 7.87 -11.85 -8.69
CA ALA A 71 8.12 -10.48 -8.26
C ALA A 71 7.32 -9.49 -9.14
N PRO A 72 6.71 -8.43 -8.55
CA PRO A 72 5.91 -7.45 -9.28
C PRO A 72 6.76 -6.44 -10.08
N VAL A 73 8.07 -6.62 -10.12
CA VAL A 73 9.07 -5.68 -10.65
C VAL A 73 10.25 -6.44 -11.24
N THR A 74 11.08 -5.76 -12.02
CA THR A 74 12.38 -6.26 -12.52
C THR A 74 13.51 -5.30 -12.18
N GLY A 75 14.75 -5.80 -12.15
CA GLY A 75 15.95 -5.01 -11.86
C GLY A 75 16.28 -5.00 -10.37
N ARG A 76 17.03 -3.99 -9.92
CA ARG A 76 17.57 -3.88 -8.56
C ARG A 76 16.70 -3.00 -7.67
N TRP A 77 16.25 -3.55 -6.55
CA TRP A 77 15.30 -2.93 -5.62
C TRP A 77 15.70 -3.21 -4.18
N SER A 78 15.24 -2.38 -3.24
CA SER A 78 15.36 -2.64 -1.81
C SER A 78 14.02 -2.55 -1.11
N ALA A 79 13.83 -3.36 -0.06
CA ALA A 79 12.64 -3.28 0.78
C ALA A 79 12.75 -2.16 1.81
N LEU A 80 11.64 -1.46 2.06
CA LEU A 80 11.50 -0.38 3.03
C LEU A 80 10.71 -0.80 4.27
N ASN A 81 9.55 -1.38 4.04
CA ASN A 81 8.69 -1.97 5.07
C ASN A 81 8.38 -3.39 4.64
N SER A 82 8.84 -4.37 5.41
CA SER A 82 8.75 -5.79 5.05
C SER A 82 8.13 -6.62 6.16
N PRO A 83 7.33 -7.65 5.80
CA PRO A 83 6.84 -8.61 6.76
C PRO A 83 7.92 -9.60 7.23
N ALA A 84 9.11 -9.61 6.61
CA ALA A 84 10.24 -10.39 7.09
C ALA A 84 10.74 -9.90 8.46
N ASP A 85 10.71 -8.59 8.72
CA ASP A 85 11.17 -8.01 10.00
C ASP A 85 10.05 -7.93 11.04
N LYS A 86 8.82 -7.69 10.60
CA LYS A 86 7.70 -7.40 11.50
C LYS A 86 6.36 -7.75 10.86
N VAL A 87 5.50 -8.43 11.61
CA VAL A 87 4.11 -8.66 11.23
C VAL A 87 3.17 -8.07 12.29
N PRO A 88 2.24 -7.15 11.96
CA PRO A 88 2.05 -6.56 10.63
C PRO A 88 3.17 -5.58 10.26
N SER A 89 3.63 -5.62 9.02
CA SER A 89 4.76 -4.82 8.52
C SER A 89 4.53 -3.32 8.65
N HIS A 90 3.30 -2.88 8.37
CA HIS A 90 2.87 -1.48 8.44
C HIS A 90 2.23 -1.11 9.79
N GLY A 91 2.39 -1.96 10.82
CA GLY A 91 1.80 -1.75 12.15
C GLY A 91 0.28 -1.91 12.22
N THR A 92 -0.37 -2.31 11.12
CA THR A 92 -1.82 -2.48 11.03
C THR A 92 -2.22 -3.72 10.23
N HIS A 93 -3.32 -4.35 10.62
CA HIS A 93 -3.99 -5.39 9.83
C HIS A 93 -5.05 -4.82 8.88
N GLY A 94 -5.39 -3.53 9.04
CA GLY A 94 -6.40 -2.85 8.24
C GLY A 94 -5.98 -2.74 6.77
N LEU A 95 -6.98 -2.76 5.88
CA LEU A 95 -6.77 -2.78 4.44
C LEU A 95 -5.97 -4.00 3.94
N ALA A 96 -6.01 -5.12 4.69
CA ALA A 96 -5.26 -6.35 4.43
C ALA A 96 -3.73 -6.19 4.39
N GLN A 97 -3.17 -5.12 4.98
CA GLN A 97 -1.73 -4.82 4.95
C GLN A 97 -0.87 -5.67 5.91
N THR A 98 -1.38 -6.80 6.42
CA THR A 98 -0.68 -7.60 7.43
C THR A 98 0.69 -8.06 6.95
N TYR A 99 0.76 -8.53 5.72
CA TYR A 99 1.98 -9.00 5.07
C TYR A 99 2.36 -8.13 3.87
N ALA A 100 1.94 -6.86 3.86
CA ALA A 100 2.30 -5.96 2.76
C ALA A 100 3.80 -5.67 2.76
N ILE A 101 4.36 -5.43 1.58
CA ILE A 101 5.76 -5.00 1.41
C ILE A 101 5.82 -3.69 0.61
N ASP A 102 6.69 -2.80 1.04
CA ASP A 102 7.10 -1.61 0.27
C ASP A 102 8.48 -1.84 -0.31
N VAL A 103 8.63 -1.68 -1.62
CA VAL A 103 9.94 -1.72 -2.29
C VAL A 103 10.21 -0.48 -3.14
N THR A 104 11.48 -0.07 -3.19
CA THR A 104 11.95 1.05 -4.02
C THR A 104 13.06 0.62 -4.95
N ALA A 105 13.08 1.17 -6.15
CA ALA A 105 14.17 0.94 -7.09
C ALA A 105 15.44 1.66 -6.60
N GLU A 106 16.59 0.99 -6.73
CA GLU A 106 17.90 1.56 -6.37
C GLU A 106 18.40 2.58 -7.40
N GLY A 107 17.87 2.56 -8.62
CA GLY A 107 18.40 3.29 -9.76
C GLY A 107 19.17 2.36 -10.71
N ALA A 108 19.56 2.88 -11.87
CA ALA A 108 20.53 2.19 -12.72
C ALA A 108 21.92 2.32 -12.08
N GLU A 109 22.76 1.29 -12.23
CA GLU A 109 24.19 1.44 -11.93
C GLU A 109 24.74 2.63 -12.74
N PRO A 110 25.51 3.55 -12.13
CA PRO A 110 26.06 4.69 -12.85
C PRO A 110 26.86 4.20 -14.07
N GLY A 111 26.55 4.71 -15.26
CA GLY A 111 27.37 4.46 -16.44
C GLY A 111 28.78 5.02 -16.25
N GLU A 112 29.77 4.50 -17.00
CA GLU A 112 31.12 5.09 -17.00
C GLU A 112 31.03 6.59 -17.36
N GLY A 113 31.37 7.46 -16.41
CA GLY A 113 31.30 8.92 -16.55
C GLY A 113 30.05 9.60 -15.98
N ALA A 114 29.11 8.86 -15.37
CA ALA A 114 28.00 9.44 -14.62
C ALA A 114 28.48 10.04 -13.29
N GLU A 115 27.91 11.18 -12.92
CA GLU A 115 28.24 11.83 -11.64
C GLU A 115 27.80 10.94 -10.46
N PRO A 116 28.53 10.92 -9.32
CA PRO A 116 28.14 10.15 -8.15
C PRO A 116 26.71 10.48 -7.70
N GLY A 117 25.80 9.51 -7.79
CA GLY A 117 24.39 9.67 -7.41
C GLY A 117 23.45 10.08 -8.54
N GLU A 118 23.93 10.20 -9.78
CA GLU A 118 23.07 10.38 -10.94
C GLU A 118 22.18 9.14 -11.16
N GLY A 119 20.87 9.33 -11.10
CA GLY A 119 19.90 8.24 -11.20
C GLY A 119 19.67 7.43 -9.90
N ALA A 120 20.36 7.77 -8.80
CA ALA A 120 20.15 7.13 -7.50
C ALA A 120 18.90 7.67 -6.78
N ARG A 121 18.30 6.85 -5.91
CA ARG A 121 17.18 7.27 -5.05
C ARG A 121 17.62 8.43 -4.13
N PRO A 122 16.92 9.58 -4.14
CA PRO A 122 17.24 10.68 -3.23
C PRO A 122 17.13 10.27 -1.76
N GLY A 123 18.18 10.57 -0.98
CA GLY A 123 18.17 10.38 0.46
C GLY A 123 17.19 11.32 1.19
N PHE A 124 16.90 10.97 2.44
CA PHE A 124 16.06 11.78 3.33
C PHE A 124 16.70 13.14 3.59
N ALA A 125 15.91 14.21 3.46
CA ALA A 125 16.38 15.57 3.72
C ALA A 125 15.94 16.06 5.11
N TRP A 126 16.84 16.74 5.83
CA TRP A 126 16.46 17.30 7.14
C TRP A 126 15.49 18.48 7.03
N LEU A 127 15.64 19.37 6.05
CA LEU A 127 14.77 20.54 5.91
C LEU A 127 14.52 20.91 4.45
N TRP A 128 15.59 20.99 3.66
CA TRP A 128 15.54 21.37 2.24
C TRP A 128 16.11 20.27 1.34
N PRO A 129 15.50 19.99 0.17
CA PRO A 129 14.19 20.49 -0.27
C PRO A 129 13.05 19.93 0.60
N ILE A 130 12.01 20.73 0.83
CA ILE A 130 10.84 20.31 1.63
C ILE A 130 10.15 19.11 0.98
N ALA A 131 10.06 19.12 -0.35
CA ALA A 131 9.43 18.07 -1.12
C ALA A 131 10.12 17.95 -2.49
N ARG A 132 10.12 16.75 -3.06
CA ARG A 132 10.66 16.48 -4.40
C ARG A 132 9.56 16.06 -5.36
N ARG A 133 9.75 16.35 -6.65
CA ARG A 133 8.86 15.82 -7.68
C ARG A 133 9.00 14.30 -7.74
N PRO A 134 7.92 13.54 -8.06
CA PRO A 134 8.00 12.09 -8.16
C PRO A 134 9.07 11.58 -9.13
N ARG A 135 9.29 12.29 -10.25
CA ARG A 135 10.30 11.95 -11.26
C ARG A 135 11.75 12.00 -10.75
N ALA A 136 11.99 12.54 -9.55
CA ALA A 136 13.31 12.48 -8.92
C ALA A 136 13.63 11.11 -8.32
N PHE A 137 12.65 10.19 -8.25
CA PHE A 137 12.82 8.87 -7.66
C PHE A 137 12.82 7.79 -8.75
N PRO A 138 13.77 6.85 -8.74
CA PRO A 138 13.86 5.81 -9.76
C PRO A 138 12.63 4.92 -9.85
N SER A 139 11.94 4.68 -8.73
CA SER A 139 10.70 3.89 -8.72
C SER A 139 9.60 4.55 -9.58
N PHE A 140 9.57 5.88 -9.69
CA PHE A 140 8.46 6.56 -10.35
C PHE A 140 8.46 6.29 -11.86
N GLY A 141 7.42 5.62 -12.33
CA GLY A 141 7.30 5.18 -13.71
C GLY A 141 7.93 3.82 -14.01
N ALA A 142 8.50 3.13 -13.02
CA ALA A 142 8.96 1.76 -13.19
C ALA A 142 7.76 0.83 -13.53
N PRO A 143 7.90 -0.13 -14.46
CA PRO A 143 6.83 -1.06 -14.80
C PRO A 143 6.40 -1.91 -13.60
N LEU A 144 5.10 -2.13 -13.46
CA LEU A 144 4.51 -3.09 -12.53
C LEU A 144 4.03 -4.31 -13.30
N LEU A 145 4.40 -5.49 -12.82
CA LEU A 145 4.15 -6.76 -13.48
C LEU A 145 3.10 -7.57 -12.72
N ALA A 146 2.25 -8.28 -13.46
CA ALA A 146 1.38 -9.30 -12.90
C ALA A 146 2.23 -10.40 -12.25
N VAL A 147 1.92 -10.74 -11.00
CA VAL A 147 2.68 -11.74 -10.22
C VAL A 147 2.31 -13.20 -10.53
N GLY A 148 1.37 -13.43 -11.45
CA GLY A 148 0.86 -14.75 -11.78
C GLY A 148 -0.20 -14.68 -12.88
N GLU A 149 -0.69 -15.84 -13.31
CA GLU A 149 -1.92 -15.94 -14.10
C GLU A 149 -3.08 -15.39 -13.27
N ALA A 150 -3.83 -14.45 -13.83
CA ALA A 150 -4.85 -13.75 -13.05
C ALA A 150 -5.97 -13.15 -13.89
N THR A 151 -7.07 -12.82 -13.22
CA THR A 151 -8.10 -11.91 -13.75
C THR A 151 -8.03 -10.58 -13.01
N VAL A 152 -8.06 -9.47 -13.74
CA VAL A 152 -8.11 -8.13 -13.13
C VAL A 152 -9.52 -7.92 -12.57
N VAL A 153 -9.65 -7.83 -11.24
CA VAL A 153 -10.95 -7.63 -10.57
C VAL A 153 -11.20 -6.18 -10.18
N HIS A 154 -10.15 -5.37 -10.10
CA HIS A 154 -10.26 -3.94 -9.85
C HIS A 154 -9.10 -3.17 -10.49
N ALA A 155 -9.40 -1.99 -11.03
CA ALA A 155 -8.43 -1.06 -11.59
C ALA A 155 -8.94 0.38 -11.38
N GLU A 156 -8.17 1.22 -10.68
CA GLU A 156 -8.49 2.63 -10.40
C GLU A 156 -7.31 3.52 -10.83
N ASP A 157 -7.59 4.62 -11.54
CA ASP A 157 -6.57 5.51 -12.13
C ASP A 157 -6.93 7.01 -12.08
N GLY A 158 -7.84 7.39 -11.18
CA GLY A 158 -8.37 8.76 -11.12
C GLY A 158 -7.53 9.75 -10.32
N GLN A 159 -6.64 9.27 -9.44
CA GLN A 159 -5.98 10.07 -8.41
C GLN A 159 -4.64 10.60 -8.89
N ARG A 160 -4.37 11.89 -8.62
CA ARG A 160 -3.11 12.54 -9.01
C ARG A 160 -1.96 12.05 -8.15
N ASP A 161 -0.82 11.80 -8.79
CA ASP A 161 0.47 11.72 -8.09
C ASP A 161 0.82 13.08 -7.48
N HIS A 162 1.41 13.06 -6.29
CA HIS A 162 1.80 14.27 -5.57
C HIS A 162 3.30 14.29 -5.26
N PHE A 163 3.81 15.41 -4.77
CA PHE A 163 5.23 15.52 -4.36
C PHE A 163 5.56 14.56 -3.22
N SER A 164 6.85 14.24 -3.01
CA SER A 164 7.24 13.44 -1.85
C SER A 164 7.05 14.19 -0.53
N ARG A 165 7.06 13.44 0.56
CA ARG A 165 7.23 13.87 1.95
C ARG A 165 8.53 13.29 2.53
N ASN A 166 9.53 13.12 1.65
CA ASN A 166 10.87 12.60 1.98
C ASN A 166 11.79 13.72 2.51
N SER A 167 11.30 14.45 3.51
CA SER A 167 12.07 15.37 4.33
C SER A 167 11.42 15.48 5.72
N LEU A 168 12.13 15.94 6.76
CA LEU A 168 11.49 16.11 8.07
C LEU A 168 10.32 17.10 8.00
N ALA A 169 10.49 18.22 7.30
CA ALA A 169 9.41 19.20 7.13
C ALA A 169 8.20 18.60 6.38
N GLY A 170 8.46 17.85 5.30
CA GLY A 170 7.42 17.14 4.55
C GLY A 170 6.73 16.06 5.39
N LEU A 171 7.48 15.35 6.22
CA LEU A 171 6.98 14.30 7.10
C LEU A 171 6.16 14.87 8.27
N LEU A 172 6.56 16.00 8.85
CA LEU A 172 5.77 16.71 9.85
C LEU A 172 4.46 17.24 9.26
N TYR A 173 4.50 17.82 8.06
CA TYR A 173 3.29 18.21 7.33
C TYR A 173 2.38 16.99 7.08
N PHE A 174 2.96 15.87 6.65
CA PHE A 174 2.25 14.63 6.46
C PHE A 174 1.53 14.17 7.73
N PHE A 175 2.22 14.10 8.87
CA PHE A 175 1.62 13.59 10.10
C PHE A 175 0.62 14.57 10.73
N LEU A 176 0.96 15.87 10.77
CA LEU A 176 0.17 16.87 11.51
C LEU A 176 -1.02 17.40 10.71
N VAL A 177 -0.94 17.40 9.38
CA VAL A 177 -1.97 17.99 8.52
C VAL A 177 -2.66 16.92 7.68
N GLU A 178 -1.90 16.16 6.89
CA GLU A 178 -2.50 15.19 5.98
C GLU A 178 -3.03 13.94 6.71
N GLY A 179 -2.33 13.49 7.75
CA GLY A 179 -2.59 12.23 8.46
C GLY A 179 -3.99 12.18 9.04
N THR A 180 -4.47 13.28 9.64
CA THR A 180 -5.82 13.39 10.21
C THR A 180 -6.89 13.28 9.13
N VAL A 181 -6.73 13.98 8.00
CA VAL A 181 -7.69 13.94 6.88
C VAL A 181 -7.70 12.55 6.22
N ARG A 182 -6.53 11.93 6.11
CA ARG A 182 -6.35 10.63 5.46
C ARG A 182 -6.83 9.47 6.35
N GLY A 183 -6.73 9.56 7.67
CA GLY A 183 -7.28 8.56 8.60
C GLY A 183 -8.81 8.44 8.55
N LEU A 184 -9.49 9.51 8.15
CA LEU A 184 -10.95 9.54 7.95
C LEU A 184 -11.35 9.24 6.49
N SER A 185 -10.37 9.11 5.60
CA SER A 185 -10.63 8.92 4.18
C SER A 185 -11.01 7.48 3.83
N PRO A 186 -11.86 7.27 2.81
CA PRO A 186 -12.15 5.92 2.31
C PRO A 186 -10.88 5.22 1.84
N ALA A 187 -10.85 3.88 1.93
CA ALA A 187 -9.71 3.03 1.57
C ALA A 187 -9.05 3.44 0.24
N ARG A 188 -9.83 3.72 -0.81
CA ARG A 188 -9.34 4.18 -2.12
C ARG A 188 -8.40 5.38 -2.05
N ARG A 189 -8.64 6.36 -1.17
CA ARG A 189 -7.77 7.55 -1.04
C ARG A 189 -6.48 7.24 -0.30
N VAL A 190 -6.46 6.15 0.49
CA VAL A 190 -5.26 5.67 1.18
C VAL A 190 -4.38 4.92 0.20
N VAL A 191 -4.94 3.94 -0.52
CA VAL A 191 -4.17 3.13 -1.49
C VAL A 191 -3.89 3.86 -2.80
N GLY A 192 -4.64 4.93 -3.12
CA GLY A 192 -4.46 5.69 -4.35
C GLY A 192 -5.04 4.99 -5.57
N ASN A 193 -4.40 5.18 -6.72
CA ASN A 193 -4.65 4.35 -7.90
C ASN A 193 -4.17 2.93 -7.60
N THR A 194 -4.90 1.93 -8.08
CA THR A 194 -4.71 0.55 -7.61
C THR A 194 -5.08 -0.44 -8.69
N VAL A 195 -4.35 -1.56 -8.74
CA VAL A 195 -4.76 -2.76 -9.48
C VAL A 195 -4.94 -3.90 -8.48
N VAL A 196 -6.02 -4.66 -8.62
CA VAL A 196 -6.25 -5.91 -7.87
C VAL A 196 -6.45 -7.04 -8.85
N LEU A 197 -5.63 -8.08 -8.69
CA LEU A 197 -5.66 -9.31 -9.48
C LEU A 197 -6.23 -10.44 -8.63
N ASP A 198 -7.14 -11.23 -9.20
CA ASP A 198 -7.58 -12.51 -8.66
C ASP A 198 -6.71 -13.62 -9.23
N LEU A 199 -5.92 -14.26 -8.35
CA LEU A 199 -4.99 -15.35 -8.67
C LEU A 199 -5.66 -16.73 -8.57
N GLY A 200 -6.94 -16.79 -8.17
CA GLY A 200 -7.60 -18.04 -7.77
C GLY A 200 -7.37 -18.38 -6.30
N ASP A 201 -8.02 -19.47 -5.84
CA ASP A 201 -7.88 -20.04 -4.49
C ASP A 201 -7.99 -19.00 -3.36
N GLU A 202 -8.95 -18.08 -3.49
CA GLU A 202 -9.19 -16.99 -2.53
C GLU A 202 -7.92 -16.15 -2.26
N THR A 203 -7.12 -15.90 -3.30
CA THR A 203 -5.88 -15.13 -3.22
C THR A 203 -5.92 -13.98 -4.22
N TYR A 204 -5.77 -12.77 -3.70
CA TYR A 204 -5.82 -11.55 -4.50
C TYR A 204 -4.55 -10.74 -4.31
N ALA A 205 -3.88 -10.35 -5.39
CA ALA A 205 -2.73 -9.46 -5.36
C ALA A 205 -3.17 -8.00 -5.53
N MET A 206 -2.70 -7.10 -4.68
CA MET A 206 -2.97 -5.66 -4.77
C MET A 206 -1.68 -4.85 -4.90
N TYR A 207 -1.73 -3.89 -5.80
CA TYR A 207 -0.67 -2.92 -6.10
C TYR A 207 -1.22 -1.53 -5.82
N ALA A 208 -0.68 -0.85 -4.81
CA ALA A 208 -1.12 0.50 -4.45
C ALA A 208 -0.23 1.58 -5.10
N HIS A 209 -0.61 2.84 -4.89
CA HIS A 209 0.14 4.03 -5.28
C HIS A 209 0.48 4.11 -6.78
N VAL A 210 -0.35 3.49 -7.63
CA VAL A 210 -0.11 3.40 -9.07
C VAL A 210 -0.06 4.79 -9.71
N LYS A 211 0.78 4.95 -10.73
CA LYS A 211 0.94 6.23 -11.45
C LYS A 211 -0.32 6.55 -12.23
N ARG A 212 -0.77 7.79 -12.13
CA ARG A 212 -1.96 8.24 -12.86
C ARG A 212 -1.76 8.15 -14.38
N GLY A 213 -2.73 7.60 -15.10
CA GLY A 213 -2.73 7.46 -16.55
C GLY A 213 -1.80 6.36 -17.05
N SER A 214 -1.45 5.38 -16.19
CA SER A 214 -0.42 4.38 -16.51
C SER A 214 -0.93 2.95 -16.61
N LEU A 215 -2.22 2.71 -16.34
CA LEU A 215 -2.81 1.38 -16.44
C LEU A 215 -2.69 0.84 -17.87
N ALA A 216 -2.21 -0.41 -17.99
CA ALA A 216 -2.18 -1.17 -19.22
C ALA A 216 -3.34 -2.19 -19.31
N VAL A 217 -4.15 -2.28 -18.26
CA VAL A 217 -5.25 -3.25 -18.11
C VAL A 217 -6.50 -2.58 -17.53
N ARG A 218 -7.64 -3.27 -17.65
CA ARG A 218 -8.93 -2.90 -17.05
C ARG A 218 -9.57 -4.11 -16.39
N ALA A 219 -10.56 -3.86 -15.53
CA ALA A 219 -11.33 -4.92 -14.89
C ALA A 219 -11.94 -5.88 -15.93
N GLY A 220 -11.82 -7.18 -15.69
CA GLY A 220 -12.23 -8.26 -16.58
C GLY A 220 -11.13 -8.81 -17.49
N ASP A 221 -10.01 -8.09 -17.67
CA ASP A 221 -8.89 -8.60 -18.47
C ASP A 221 -8.22 -9.80 -17.78
N ARG A 222 -7.74 -10.75 -18.59
CA ARG A 222 -6.84 -11.82 -18.14
C ARG A 222 -5.40 -11.40 -18.38
N VAL A 223 -4.53 -11.72 -17.43
CA VAL A 223 -3.10 -11.41 -17.48
C VAL A 223 -2.28 -12.65 -17.16
N HIS A 224 -1.07 -12.71 -17.71
CA HIS A 224 -0.10 -13.76 -17.41
C HIS A 224 1.04 -13.21 -16.54
N ALA A 225 1.75 -14.11 -15.86
CA ALA A 225 2.88 -13.73 -15.01
C ALA A 225 3.95 -12.93 -15.80
N GLY A 226 4.42 -11.83 -15.24
CA GLY A 226 5.39 -10.94 -15.89
C GLY A 226 4.78 -9.93 -16.88
N GLN A 227 3.48 -10.00 -17.17
CA GLN A 227 2.82 -9.00 -18.02
C GLN A 227 2.79 -7.63 -17.34
N VAL A 228 3.16 -6.56 -18.05
CA VAL A 228 3.02 -5.19 -17.56
C VAL A 228 1.53 -4.84 -17.38
N ILE A 229 1.16 -4.45 -16.16
CA ILE A 229 -0.22 -4.07 -15.80
C ILE A 229 -0.38 -2.57 -15.54
N ALA A 230 0.68 -1.89 -15.08
CA ALA A 230 0.69 -0.47 -14.78
C ALA A 230 2.12 0.03 -14.57
N HIS A 231 2.27 1.26 -14.08
CA HIS A 231 3.57 1.79 -13.63
C HIS A 231 3.50 2.30 -12.18
N CYS A 232 4.61 2.17 -11.45
CA CYS A 232 4.76 2.67 -10.08
C CYS A 232 4.57 4.20 -10.06
N GLY A 233 3.79 4.68 -9.09
CA GLY A 233 3.43 6.09 -8.97
C GLY A 233 3.76 6.66 -7.61
N ASN A 234 2.98 7.68 -7.24
CA ASN A 234 2.99 8.34 -5.93
C ASN A 234 1.60 8.94 -5.64
N SER A 235 0.54 8.19 -5.97
CA SER A 235 -0.85 8.55 -5.69
C SER A 235 -1.28 8.03 -4.32
N GLY A 236 -2.40 8.50 -3.79
CA GLY A 236 -2.91 8.05 -2.49
C GLY A 236 -2.09 8.56 -1.31
N ASN A 237 -1.83 7.70 -0.33
CA ASN A 237 -1.14 8.01 0.92
C ASN A 237 0.30 7.48 0.93
N SER A 238 1.14 8.01 0.05
CA SER A 238 2.55 7.62 -0.05
C SER A 238 3.48 8.74 0.43
N THR A 239 4.61 8.41 1.03
CA THR A 239 5.65 9.42 1.37
C THR A 239 6.59 9.68 0.20
N GLU A 240 6.79 8.71 -0.69
CA GLU A 240 7.60 8.83 -1.90
C GLU A 240 7.33 7.69 -2.88
N PRO A 241 7.69 7.79 -4.17
CA PRO A 241 7.45 6.72 -5.13
C PRO A 241 8.04 5.36 -4.71
N HIS A 242 7.17 4.39 -4.47
CA HIS A 242 7.48 3.00 -4.12
C HIS A 242 6.37 2.08 -4.60
N VAL A 243 6.66 0.78 -4.65
CA VAL A 243 5.66 -0.26 -4.90
C VAL A 243 5.21 -0.83 -3.56
N HIS A 244 3.96 -0.56 -3.20
CA HIS A 244 3.27 -1.27 -2.13
C HIS A 244 2.56 -2.47 -2.74
N PHE A 245 2.98 -3.67 -2.31
CA PHE A 245 2.43 -4.94 -2.78
C PHE A 245 1.92 -5.77 -1.61
N GLN A 246 0.79 -6.46 -1.79
CA GLN A 246 0.26 -7.40 -0.81
C GLN A 246 -0.60 -8.48 -1.44
N LEU A 247 -0.68 -9.65 -0.79
CA LEU A 247 -1.71 -10.65 -1.05
C LEU A 247 -2.84 -10.54 0.00
N MET A 248 -4.06 -10.87 -0.43
CA MET A 248 -5.28 -10.74 0.36
C MET A 248 -6.20 -11.95 0.20
N ASP A 249 -7.03 -12.25 1.21
CA ASP A 249 -8.04 -13.34 1.18
C ASP A 249 -9.37 -12.94 0.49
N GLY A 250 -9.42 -11.75 -0.12
CA GLY A 250 -10.60 -11.24 -0.80
C GLY A 250 -10.33 -9.90 -1.51
N PRO A 251 -11.21 -9.45 -2.42
CA PRO A 251 -10.98 -8.25 -3.22
C PRO A 251 -11.39 -6.94 -2.51
N ASP A 252 -12.25 -6.98 -1.49
CA ASP A 252 -12.66 -5.78 -0.75
C ASP A 252 -11.65 -5.44 0.35
N LEU A 253 -10.84 -4.42 0.10
CA LEU A 253 -9.82 -3.90 1.03
C LEU A 253 -10.35 -3.67 2.45
N ASN A 254 -11.61 -3.27 2.63
CA ASN A 254 -12.13 -2.96 3.95
C ASN A 254 -12.38 -4.22 4.81
N THR A 255 -12.47 -5.39 4.19
CA THR A 255 -12.88 -6.63 4.86
C THR A 255 -11.89 -7.78 4.72
N ALA A 256 -11.05 -7.73 3.69
CA ALA A 256 -10.02 -8.72 3.43
C ALA A 256 -8.93 -8.68 4.51
N LYS A 257 -8.19 -9.78 4.60
CA LYS A 257 -7.02 -9.96 5.48
C LYS A 257 -5.80 -10.22 4.62
N GLY A 258 -4.64 -9.86 5.14
CA GLY A 258 -3.39 -10.13 4.47
C GLY A 258 -3.10 -11.63 4.43
N VAL A 259 -2.58 -12.10 3.31
CA VAL A 259 -2.11 -13.46 3.08
C VAL A 259 -0.58 -13.42 3.00
N PRO A 260 0.15 -14.28 3.72
CA PRO A 260 1.61 -14.33 3.61
C PRO A 260 2.01 -14.80 2.21
N PHE A 261 3.12 -14.29 1.71
CA PHE A 261 3.63 -14.64 0.39
C PHE A 261 5.15 -14.74 0.41
N HIS A 262 5.72 -15.29 -0.65
CA HIS A 262 7.12 -15.09 -1.00
C HIS A 262 7.27 -14.98 -2.51
N TRP A 263 8.28 -14.24 -2.96
CA TRP A 263 8.60 -14.13 -4.38
C TRP A 263 9.48 -15.31 -4.82
N ARG A 264 9.13 -15.93 -5.96
CA ARG A 264 9.90 -17.03 -6.53
C ARG A 264 11.36 -16.63 -6.70
N GLY A 265 12.28 -17.41 -6.12
CA GLY A 265 13.73 -17.20 -6.22
C GLY A 265 14.29 -16.00 -5.42
N ILE A 266 13.45 -15.22 -4.75
CA ILE A 266 13.87 -14.04 -3.96
C ILE A 266 13.48 -14.19 -2.48
N GLY A 267 12.34 -14.85 -2.20
CA GLY A 267 11.79 -14.91 -0.85
C GLY A 267 11.03 -13.63 -0.50
N VAL A 268 11.20 -13.16 0.74
CA VAL A 268 10.66 -11.87 1.21
C VAL A 268 11.83 -11.06 1.75
N PRO A 269 12.31 -10.06 1.01
CA PRO A 269 13.47 -9.27 1.43
C PRO A 269 13.20 -8.52 2.73
N ALA A 270 14.16 -8.52 3.66
CA ALA A 270 14.10 -7.73 4.88
C ALA A 270 14.32 -6.23 4.61
N ASN A 271 13.96 -5.38 5.56
CA ASN A 271 14.13 -3.93 5.46
C ASN A 271 15.59 -3.59 5.16
N ARG A 272 15.80 -2.75 4.14
CA ARG A 272 17.11 -2.36 3.57
C ARG A 272 17.86 -3.48 2.86
N GLU A 273 17.32 -4.68 2.78
CA GLU A 273 17.87 -5.73 1.92
C GLU A 273 17.63 -5.35 0.46
N THR A 274 18.70 -5.38 -0.32
CA THR A 274 18.65 -5.21 -1.77
C THR A 274 18.52 -6.57 -2.45
N PHE A 275 17.65 -6.66 -3.45
CA PHE A 275 17.45 -7.84 -4.26
C PHE A 275 17.41 -7.48 -5.75
N THR A 276 17.64 -8.48 -6.60
CA THR A 276 17.51 -8.35 -8.06
C THR A 276 16.41 -9.26 -8.56
N ALA A 277 15.35 -8.68 -9.12
CA ALA A 277 14.27 -9.42 -9.75
C ALA A 277 14.55 -9.62 -11.24
N LEU A 278 14.69 -10.88 -11.64
CA LEU A 278 14.93 -11.24 -13.04
C LEU A 278 13.60 -11.26 -13.82
N PRO A 279 13.61 -10.96 -15.13
CA PRO A 279 12.45 -11.17 -15.99
C PRO A 279 12.01 -12.65 -15.97
N ALA A 280 10.70 -12.88 -16.04
CA ALA A 280 10.11 -14.23 -15.98
C ALA A 280 10.68 -15.20 -17.04
N GLU A 281 11.07 -14.71 -18.22
CA GLU A 281 11.68 -15.53 -19.28
C GLU A 281 13.06 -16.10 -18.92
N THR A 282 13.83 -15.41 -18.07
CA THR A 282 15.19 -15.80 -17.69
C THR A 282 15.19 -16.80 -16.53
N ALA A 283 14.18 -16.74 -15.64
CA ALA A 283 14.07 -17.62 -14.47
C ALA A 283 13.92 -19.11 -14.85
N ILE A 284 13.24 -19.41 -15.96
CA ILE A 284 13.02 -20.79 -16.45
C ILE A 284 14.33 -21.46 -16.90
N ARG A 285 15.32 -20.69 -17.39
CA ARG A 285 16.61 -21.26 -17.83
C ARG A 285 17.52 -21.65 -16.67
N HIS A 286 17.47 -20.95 -15.54
CA HIS A 286 18.29 -21.29 -14.37
C HIS A 286 17.77 -22.48 -13.57
N GLN A 287 16.50 -22.86 -13.73
CA GLN A 287 15.92 -24.05 -13.09
C GLN A 287 16.22 -25.37 -13.79
N LYS A 288 16.77 -25.35 -15.02
CA LYS A 288 17.11 -26.58 -15.78
C LYS A 288 18.57 -27.03 -15.61
N VAL A 289 19.32 -26.42 -14.70
CA VAL A 289 20.71 -26.78 -14.42
C VAL A 289 20.84 -27.20 -12.97
N PHE A 290 20.18 -28.30 -12.58
CA PHE A 290 20.55 -29.16 -11.45
C PHE A 290 19.95 -30.55 -11.70
#